data_AF-A0A0W0XXQ6-F1
#
_entry.id   AF-A0A0W0XXQ6-F1
#
_cell.length_a   1.000
_cell.length_b   1.000
_cell.length_c   1.000
_cell.angle_alpha   90.00
_cell.angle_beta   90.00
_cell.angle_gamma   90.00
#
_symmetry.space_group_name_H-M   'P 1'
#
loop_
_entity.id
_entity.type
_entity.pdbx_description
1 polymer ?
#
loop_
_entity_poly.entity_id
_entity_poly.type
_entity_poly.pdbx_seq_one_letter_code
_entity_poly.pdbx_strand_id
1 'polypeptide(L)' 'MKKSRYTETQIVKILKEVEAGRLVKEVCREYGISDATYTTGKQNTEAWNHQT' A
#
# COMPACT_ATOMS: atom_id res chain seq x y z
N MET A 1 -15.96 -12.53 3.90
CA MET A 1 -14.62 -11.92 3.86
C MET A 1 -14.81 -10.42 3.92
N LYS A 2 -14.28 -9.74 4.95
CA LYS A 2 -14.37 -8.28 5.05
C LYS A 2 -13.70 -7.69 3.81
N LYS A 3 -14.39 -6.82 3.06
CA LYS A 3 -13.80 -6.20 1.86
C LYS A 3 -12.61 -5.37 2.31
N SER A 4 -11.41 -5.80 1.96
CA SER A 4 -10.21 -5.01 2.18
C SER A 4 -10.34 -3.68 1.43
N ARG A 5 -9.92 -2.58 2.05
CA ARG A 5 -9.99 -1.25 1.48
C ARG A 5 -9.09 -1.11 0.24
N TYR A 6 -8.08 -1.96 0.13
CA TYR A 6 -7.15 -2.01 -0.99
C TYR A 6 -7.22 -3.40 -1.64
N THR A 7 -7.14 -3.43 -2.97
CA THR A 7 -7.05 -4.70 -3.70
C THR A 7 -5.62 -5.24 -3.65
N GLU A 8 -5.44 -6.55 -3.68
CA GLU A 8 -4.11 -7.18 -3.73
C GLU A 8 -3.29 -6.66 -4.92
N THR A 9 -3.94 -6.43 -6.07
CA THR A 9 -3.33 -5.85 -7.27
C THR A 9 -2.79 -4.44 -7.02
N GLN A 10 -3.49 -3.61 -6.25
CA GLN A 10 -3.00 -2.28 -5.89
C GLN A 10 -1.78 -2.39 -4.99
N ILE A 11 -1.83 -3.20 -3.94
CA ILE A 11 -0.71 -3.39 -2.99
C ILE A 11 0.56 -3.83 -3.75
N VAL A 12 0.43 -4.83 -4.63
CA VAL A 12 1.57 -5.32 -5.44
C VAL A 12 2.10 -4.24 -6.38
N LYS A 13 1.23 -3.42 -7.00
CA LYS A 13 1.68 -2.31 -7.85
C LYS A 13 2.48 -1.28 -7.06
N ILE A 14 1.97 -0.85 -5.91
CA ILE A 14 2.60 0.15 -5.04
C ILE A 14 4.00 -0.32 -4.60
N LEU A 15 4.11 -1.57 -4.16
CA LEU A 15 5.38 -2.16 -3.77
C LEU A 15 6.37 -2.15 -4.94
N LYS A 16 5.94 -2.60 -6.13
CA LYS A 16 6.77 -2.62 -7.34
C LYS A 16 7.22 -1.23 -7.79
N GLU A 17 6.34 -0.23 -7.71
CA GLU A 17 6.70 1.14 -8.12
C GLU A 17 7.76 1.73 -7.18
N VAL A 18 7.64 1.48 -5.88
CA VAL A 18 8.66 1.91 -4.92
C VAL A 18 9.96 1.11 -5.09
N GLU A 19 9.90 -0.20 -5.33
CA GLU A 19 11.08 -1.02 -5.65
C GLU A 19 11.76 -0.58 -6.96
N ALA A 20 10.99 -0.09 -7.93
CA ALA A 20 11.49 0.51 -9.16
C ALA A 20 12.13 1.90 -8.94
N GLY A 21 12.16 2.39 -7.70
CA GLY A 21 12.81 3.64 -7.32
C GLY A 21 11.89 4.85 -7.28
N ARG A 22 10.56 4.69 -7.45
CA ARG A 22 9.65 5.81 -7.23
C ARG A 22 9.61 6.21 -5.75
N LEU A 23 9.37 7.50 -5.52
CA LEU A 23 9.19 8.02 -4.18
C LEU A 23 7.88 7.50 -3.56
N VAL A 24 7.99 6.90 -2.38
CA VAL A 24 6.84 6.42 -1.58
C VAL A 24 5.75 7.47 -1.48
N LYS A 25 6.11 8.74 -1.25
CA LYS A 25 5.18 9.86 -1.10
C LYS A 25 4.35 10.13 -2.36
N GLU A 26 4.93 9.95 -3.54
CA GLU A 26 4.22 10.13 -4.81
C GLU A 26 3.29 8.96 -5.09
N VAL A 27 3.77 7.73 -4.89
CA VAL A 27 2.96 6.52 -5.01
C VAL A 27 1.81 6.55 -4.01
N CYS A 28 2.07 6.90 -2.75
CA CYS A 28 1.03 7.07 -1.73
C CYS A 28 -0.04 8.08 -2.17
N ARG A 29 0.35 9.23 -2.72
CA ARG A 29 -0.58 10.26 -3.18
C ARG A 29 -1.40 9.82 -4.40
N GLU A 30 -0.79 9.10 -5.34
CA GLU A 30 -1.44 8.59 -6.55
C GLU A 30 -2.49 7.53 -6.24
N TYR A 31 -2.18 6.62 -5.32
CA TYR A 31 -3.07 5.52 -4.95
C TYR A 31 -3.99 5.87 -3.76
N GLY A 32 -3.92 7.09 -3.22
CA GLY A 32 -4.78 7.57 -2.13
C GLY A 32 -4.47 6.93 -0.77
N ILE A 33 -3.20 6.58 -0.55
CA ILE A 33 -2.70 5.86 0.62
C ILE A 33 -1.89 6.82 1.48
N SER A 34 -2.01 6.70 2.79
CA SER A 34 -1.19 7.46 3.72
C SER A 34 0.19 6.81 3.85
N ASP A 35 1.23 7.63 4.02
CA ASP A 35 2.60 7.15 4.25
C ASP A 35 2.69 6.18 5.45
N ALA A 36 1.87 6.41 6.48
CA ALA A 36 1.71 5.50 7.62
C ALA A 36 1.19 4.11 7.19
N THR A 37 0.16 4.05 6.33
CA THR A 37 -0.38 2.78 5.81
C THR A 37 0.66 2.05 4.98
N TYR A 38 1.42 2.76 4.13
CA TYR A 38 2.52 2.15 3.40
C TYR A 38 3.60 1.59 4.33
N THR A 39 4.00 2.37 5.34
CA THR A 39 5.07 1.98 6.26
C THR A 39 4.66 0.79 7.12
N THR A 40 3.45 0.81 7.69
CA THR A 40 2.88 -0.31 8.44
C THR A 40 2.69 -1.53 7.55
N GLY A 41 2.19 -1.33 6.33
CA GLY A 41 1.91 -2.41 5.39
C GLY A 41 3.16 -3.04 4.78
N LYS A 42 4.26 -2.29 4.63
CA LYS A 42 5.57 -2.82 4.25
C LYS A 42 6.16 -3.67 5.37
N GLN A 43 5.92 -3.29 6.62
CA GLN A 43 6.43 -3.98 7.80
C GLN A 43 5.60 -5.22 8.15
N ASN A 44 4.29 -5.18 7.87
CA ASN A 44 3.39 -6.32 7.97
C ASN A 44 2.35 -6.29 6.83
N THR A 45 2.46 -7.23 5.89
CA THR A 45 1.58 -7.31 4.72
C THR A 45 0.11 -7.57 5.08
N GLU A 46 -0.16 -8.20 6.24
CA GLU A 46 -1.52 -8.43 6.73
C GLU A 46 -2.22 -7.12 7.18
N ALA A 47 -1.45 -6.08 7.50
CA ALA A 47 -1.98 -4.79 7.94
C ALA A 47 -2.73 -4.04 6.82
N TRP A 48 -2.35 -4.27 5.55
CA TRP A 48 -3.12 -3.76 4.40
C TRP A 48 -4.53 -4.34 4.36
N ASN A 49 -4.72 -5.55 4.87
CA ASN A 49 -5.99 -6.29 4.85
C ASN A 49 -6.91 -5.94 6.02
N HIS A 50 -6.37 -5.34 7.08
CA HIS A 50 -7.08 -5.07 8.33
C HIS A 50 -7.60 -3.63 8.46
N GLN A 51 -7.30 -2.77 7.48
CA GLN A 51 -7.73 -1.38 7.46
C GLN A 51 -9.14 -1.25 6.84
N THR A 52 -10.15 -1.82 7.51
CA THR A 52 -11.58 -1.62 7.21
C THR A 52 -12.16 -0.51 8.05
#